data_AF-A0A183KFS9-F1
#
_entry.id   AF-A0A183KFS9-F1
#
_cell.length_a   1.000
_cell.length_b   1.000
_cell.length_c   1.000
_cell.angle_alpha   90.00
_cell.angle_beta   90.00
_cell.angle_gamma   90.00
#
_symmetry.space_group_name_H-M   'P 1'
#
loop_
_entity.id
_entity.type
_entity.pdbx_description
1 polymer ?
#
loop_
_entity_poly.entity_id
_entity_poly.type
_entity_poly.pdbx_seq_one_letter_code
_entity_poly.pdbx_strand_id
1 'polypeptide(L)'
;MLVSLTNSFLSIDSVFILSQFDPELVLVSAGYDSSFGCPVGQLNLSPSLYAHLTHKLMAIAEGKVIVGLEGGYYLDTLSESIGHTLSALLGDPMPSLDPMKPINPSVLETISNCISTLSFRWKFLHIYPLLNDNVPFPDISHLKLQSWSDVKVPNFEPTDKHHSDEDRLSIEKRFDYLKSTHPIAGNNRISG
;
A
#
# COMPACT_ATOMS: atom_id res chain seq x y z
N MET A 1 -18.48 -6.06 0.71
CA MET A 1 -18.65 -6.33 2.16
C MET A 1 -17.29 -6.11 2.79
N LEU A 2 -17.19 -5.20 3.77
CA LEU A 2 -15.97 -4.75 4.49
C LEU A 2 -14.90 -4.05 3.66
N VAL A 3 -14.62 -2.78 4.00
CA VAL A 3 -13.30 -2.28 4.43
C VAL A 3 -13.54 -0.94 5.16
N SER A 4 -13.47 -0.96 6.49
CA SER A 4 -13.28 0.26 7.30
C SER A 4 -11.86 0.17 7.86
N LEU A 5 -10.88 0.41 7.00
CA LEU A 5 -9.46 0.42 7.34
C LEU A 5 -9.08 1.85 7.68
N THR A 6 -9.31 2.27 8.91
CA THR A 6 -8.52 3.35 9.50
C THR A 6 -8.81 3.43 10.98
N ASN A 7 -7.72 3.36 11.76
CA ASN A 7 -7.64 3.52 13.21
C ASN A 7 -8.19 2.37 14.07
N SER A 8 -7.38 1.32 14.25
CA SER A 8 -6.69 1.07 15.54
C SER A 8 -5.97 -0.27 15.53
N PHE A 9 -6.52 -1.30 14.86
CA PHE A 9 -5.91 -2.64 14.85
C PHE A 9 -4.89 -2.80 13.71
N LEU A 10 -5.32 -2.77 12.44
CA LEU A 10 -4.41 -3.04 11.32
C LEU A 10 -3.30 -1.99 11.10
N SER A 11 -3.52 -0.73 11.47
CA SER A 11 -2.52 0.34 11.31
C SER A 11 -1.35 0.23 12.31
N ILE A 12 -1.56 -0.44 13.43
CA ILE A 12 -0.55 -0.59 14.47
C ILE A 12 0.27 -1.84 14.11
N ASP A 13 -0.40 -2.95 13.83
CA ASP A 13 0.23 -4.27 13.64
C ASP A 13 1.25 -4.33 12.49
N SER A 14 0.91 -3.79 11.31
CA SER A 14 1.84 -3.82 10.16
C SER A 14 3.04 -2.89 10.35
N VAL A 15 2.86 -1.73 10.99
CA VAL A 15 3.95 -0.79 11.26
C VAL A 15 4.92 -1.36 12.29
N PHE A 16 4.44 -2.12 13.27
CA PHE A 16 5.29 -2.80 14.25
C PHE A 16 6.08 -3.97 13.67
N ILE A 17 5.50 -4.75 12.74
CA ILE A 17 6.26 -5.79 12.03
C ILE A 17 7.34 -5.13 11.16
N LEU A 18 6.99 -4.08 10.41
CA LEU A 18 7.93 -3.37 9.54
C LEU A 18 9.05 -2.69 10.34
N SER A 19 8.77 -2.14 11.52
CA SER A 19 9.81 -1.55 12.37
C SER A 19 10.74 -2.59 12.99
N GLN A 20 10.27 -3.80 13.28
CA GLN A 20 11.13 -4.91 13.72
C GLN A 20 11.94 -5.50 12.57
N PHE A 21 11.38 -5.52 11.36
CA PHE A 21 12.10 -5.96 10.18
C PHE A 21 13.23 -5.00 9.79
N ASP A 22 13.06 -3.71 10.08
CA ASP A 22 14.02 -2.63 9.81
C ASP A 22 14.51 -2.62 8.34
N PRO A 23 13.60 -2.46 7.36
CA PRO A 23 13.97 -2.48 5.96
C PRO A 23 14.78 -1.24 5.58
N GLU A 24 15.74 -1.42 4.67
CA GLU A 24 16.50 -0.32 4.06
C GLU A 24 15.75 0.33 2.88
N LEU A 25 14.72 -0.35 2.34
CA LEU A 25 13.89 0.07 1.22
C LEU A 25 12.50 -0.57 1.30
N VAL A 26 11.46 0.20 0.99
CA VAL A 26 10.08 -0.30 0.89
C VAL A 26 9.64 -0.28 -0.57
N LEU A 27 9.21 -1.43 -1.08
CA LEU A 27 8.59 -1.57 -2.40
C LEU A 27 7.08 -1.82 -2.22
N VAL A 28 6.25 -0.97 -2.80
CA VAL A 28 4.79 -1.09 -2.76
C VAL A 28 4.29 -1.53 -4.12
N SER A 29 3.77 -2.75 -4.18
CA SER A 29 2.96 -3.24 -5.30
C SER A 29 1.55 -2.63 -5.14
N ALA A 30 1.33 -1.49 -5.80
CA ALA A 30 0.17 -0.62 -5.58
C ALA A 30 -0.98 -0.94 -6.53
N GLY A 31 -1.81 -1.89 -6.09
CA GLY A 31 -3.12 -2.16 -6.68
C GLY A 31 -4.21 -1.25 -6.10
N TYR A 32 -5.01 -0.66 -6.98
CA TYR A 32 -6.12 0.22 -6.65
C TYR A 32 -7.48 -0.41 -6.96
N ASP A 33 -7.53 -1.70 -7.23
CA ASP A 33 -8.77 -2.46 -7.46
C ASP A 33 -9.64 -2.60 -6.21
N SER A 34 -9.12 -2.24 -5.04
CA SER A 34 -9.85 -2.10 -3.78
C SER A 34 -10.60 -0.76 -3.64
N SER A 35 -10.34 0.20 -4.52
CA SER A 35 -11.00 1.51 -4.50
C SER A 35 -12.51 1.40 -4.74
N PHE A 36 -13.25 2.34 -4.16
CA PHE A 36 -14.69 2.49 -4.40
C PHE A 36 -15.01 2.50 -5.89
N GLY A 37 -16.09 1.81 -6.27
CA GLY A 37 -16.56 1.72 -7.66
C GLY A 37 -15.78 0.73 -8.54
N CYS A 38 -14.70 0.11 -8.06
CA CYS A 38 -13.98 -0.88 -8.84
C CYS A 38 -14.85 -2.13 -9.13
N PRO A 39 -15.03 -2.53 -10.40
CA PRO A 39 -15.89 -3.65 -10.75
C PRO A 39 -15.31 -5.02 -10.34
N VAL A 40 -13.98 -5.09 -10.15
CA VAL A 40 -13.27 -6.35 -9.90
C VAL A 40 -13.09 -6.59 -8.40
N GLY A 41 -12.57 -5.63 -7.64
CA GLY A 41 -12.26 -5.86 -6.22
C GLY A 41 -13.49 -5.86 -5.32
N GLN A 42 -14.58 -5.18 -5.71
CA GLN A 42 -15.83 -5.12 -4.94
C GLN A 42 -15.65 -4.68 -3.47
N LEU A 43 -14.58 -3.90 -3.24
CA LEU A 43 -14.30 -3.19 -2.00
C LEU A 43 -14.73 -1.73 -2.14
N ASN A 44 -14.72 -1.01 -1.02
CA ASN A 44 -15.18 0.37 -0.94
C ASN A 44 -14.17 1.26 -0.22
N LEU A 45 -12.87 1.14 -0.55
CA LEU A 45 -11.87 2.04 0.00
C LEU A 45 -12.06 3.43 -0.61
N SER A 46 -12.08 4.43 0.26
CA SER A 46 -12.02 5.82 -0.18
C SER A 46 -10.63 6.12 -0.76
N PRO A 47 -10.52 6.82 -1.89
CA PRO A 47 -9.23 7.25 -2.45
C PRO A 47 -8.32 7.98 -1.46
N SER A 48 -8.89 8.77 -0.54
CA SER A 48 -8.12 9.50 0.47
C SER A 48 -7.36 8.58 1.43
N LEU A 49 -7.80 7.33 1.60
CA LEU A 49 -7.14 6.34 2.43
C LEU A 49 -5.74 5.98 1.91
N TYR A 50 -5.52 5.99 0.60
CA TYR A 50 -4.22 5.64 0.03
C TYR A 50 -3.14 6.64 0.45
N ALA A 51 -3.46 7.93 0.62
CA ALA A 51 -2.53 8.89 1.20
C ALA A 51 -2.09 8.47 2.61
N HIS A 52 -3.03 8.01 3.45
CA HIS A 52 -2.75 7.62 4.84
C HIS A 52 -1.92 6.35 4.93
N LEU A 53 -2.15 5.39 4.04
CA LEU A 53 -1.33 4.18 3.94
C LEU A 53 0.08 4.51 3.49
N THR A 54 0.24 5.31 2.43
CA THR A 54 1.54 5.74 1.92
C THR A 54 2.32 6.53 2.97
N HIS A 55 1.68 7.49 3.65
CA HIS A 55 2.32 8.28 4.70
C HIS A 55 2.86 7.42 5.84
N LYS A 56 2.14 6.35 6.24
CA LYS A 56 2.63 5.41 7.26
C LYS A 56 3.86 4.64 6.81
N LEU A 57 3.93 4.25 5.54
CA LEU A 57 5.10 3.54 5.01
C LEU A 57 6.32 4.46 4.91
N MET A 58 6.12 5.76 4.65
CA MET A 58 7.19 6.75 4.63
C MET A 58 7.85 6.98 6.00
N ALA A 59 7.22 6.55 7.09
CA ALA A 59 7.82 6.61 8.43
C ALA A 59 8.88 5.51 8.68
N ILE A 60 9.03 4.56 7.75
CA ILE A 60 9.98 3.44 7.83
C ILE A 60 11.03 3.60 6.72
N ALA A 61 12.17 2.91 6.84
CA ALA A 61 13.25 2.91 5.83
C ALA A 61 13.75 4.32 5.47
N GLU A 62 13.73 5.25 6.42
CA GLU A 62 14.08 6.66 6.19
C GLU A 62 13.26 7.31 5.04
N GLY A 63 12.04 6.84 4.80
CA GLY A 63 11.19 7.33 3.72
C GLY A 63 11.57 6.81 2.32
N LYS A 64 12.49 5.85 2.20
CA LYS A 64 12.85 5.19 0.94
C LYS A 64 11.72 4.26 0.51
N VAL A 65 10.73 4.83 -0.17
CA VAL A 65 9.53 4.13 -0.64
C VAL A 65 9.45 4.25 -2.17
N ILE A 66 9.32 3.11 -2.85
CA ILE A 66 9.03 3.03 -4.28
C ILE A 66 7.63 2.43 -4.44
N VAL A 67 6.80 3.10 -5.23
CA VAL A 67 5.43 2.66 -5.53
C VAL A 67 5.34 2.25 -7.00
N GLY A 68 5.03 0.99 -7.26
CA GLY A 68 4.78 0.46 -8.60
C GLY A 68 3.29 0.25 -8.83
N LEU A 69 2.73 0.82 -9.90
CA LEU A 69 1.33 0.65 -10.26
C LEU A 69 1.05 -0.80 -10.72
N GLU A 70 -0.02 -1.39 -10.19
CA GLU A 70 -0.47 -2.74 -10.54
C GLU A 70 -1.91 -2.72 -11.08
N GLY A 71 -2.86 -3.34 -10.37
CA GLY A 71 -4.28 -3.37 -10.72
C GLY A 71 -5.00 -2.04 -10.46
N GLY A 72 -6.16 -1.89 -11.08
CA GLY A 72 -6.95 -0.66 -11.00
C GLY A 72 -7.83 -0.55 -12.25
N TYR A 73 -9.10 -0.93 -12.11
CA TYR A 73 -9.97 -1.19 -13.26
C TYR A 73 -11.14 -0.21 -13.37
N TYR A 74 -11.14 0.83 -12.55
CA TYR A 74 -12.12 1.91 -12.59
C TYR A 74 -11.37 3.25 -12.62
N LEU A 75 -11.34 3.87 -13.79
CA LEU A 75 -10.40 4.96 -14.10
C LEU A 75 -10.58 6.20 -13.21
N ASP A 76 -11.82 6.52 -12.85
CA ASP A 76 -12.12 7.70 -12.04
C ASP A 76 -11.46 7.60 -10.67
N THR A 77 -11.76 6.54 -9.92
CA THR A 77 -11.17 6.35 -8.58
C THR A 77 -9.72 5.89 -8.63
N LEU A 78 -9.28 5.22 -9.70
CA LEU A 78 -7.86 4.94 -9.92
C LEU A 78 -7.04 6.24 -9.94
N SER A 79 -7.47 7.21 -10.75
CA SER A 79 -6.75 8.48 -10.90
C SER A 79 -6.71 9.28 -9.60
N GLU A 80 -7.82 9.28 -8.85
CA GLU A 80 -7.92 9.94 -7.54
C GLU A 80 -7.03 9.26 -6.50
N SER A 81 -7.04 7.93 -6.43
CA SER A 81 -6.23 7.16 -5.48
C SER A 81 -4.73 7.30 -5.76
N ILE A 82 -4.31 7.28 -7.02
CA ILE A 82 -2.92 7.58 -7.41
C ILE A 82 -2.56 9.02 -7.02
N GLY A 83 -3.45 9.98 -7.28
CA GLY A 83 -3.26 11.37 -6.87
C GLY A 83 -3.01 11.51 -5.36
N HIS A 84 -3.77 10.81 -4.54
CA HIS A 84 -3.57 10.77 -3.09
C HIS A 84 -2.27 10.09 -2.66
N THR A 85 -1.87 9.00 -3.33
CA THR A 85 -0.56 8.37 -3.10
C THR A 85 0.58 9.33 -3.41
N LEU A 86 0.52 10.02 -4.56
CA LEU A 86 1.55 11.00 -4.96
C LEU A 86 1.60 12.18 -4.00
N SER A 87 0.44 12.71 -3.60
CA SER A 87 0.34 13.81 -2.64
C SER A 87 1.02 13.47 -1.30
N ALA A 88 0.82 12.25 -0.80
CA ALA A 88 1.53 11.78 0.39
C ALA A 88 3.06 11.68 0.18
N LEU A 89 3.51 11.14 -0.96
CA LEU A 89 4.95 11.05 -1.30
C LEU A 89 5.61 12.43 -1.41
N LEU A 90 4.88 13.44 -1.88
CA LEU A 90 5.34 14.82 -1.98
C LEU A 90 5.33 15.57 -0.64
N GLY A 91 4.77 14.98 0.42
CA GLY A 91 4.68 15.60 1.74
C GLY A 91 3.56 16.62 1.89
N ASP A 92 2.53 16.55 1.04
CA ASP A 92 1.36 17.41 1.15
C ASP A 92 0.55 17.13 2.44
N PRO A 93 -0.31 18.07 2.87
CA PRO A 93 -1.21 17.85 4.01
C PRO A 93 -2.13 16.64 3.82
N MET A 94 -2.28 15.85 4.88
CA MET A 94 -3.12 14.65 4.89
C MET A 94 -4.60 14.98 4.67
N PRO A 95 -5.30 14.30 3.73
CA PRO A 95 -6.73 14.51 3.53
C PRO A 95 -7.54 14.02 4.73
N SER A 96 -8.70 14.62 4.96
CA SER A 96 -9.66 14.13 5.96
C SER A 96 -10.22 12.77 5.56
N LEU A 97 -10.38 11.89 6.54
CA LEU A 97 -11.04 10.61 6.36
C LEU A 97 -12.50 10.71 6.78
N ASP A 98 -13.34 9.91 6.13
CA ASP A 98 -14.72 9.74 6.56
C ASP A 98 -14.79 9.17 7.99
N PRO A 99 -15.85 9.50 8.75
CA PRO A 99 -16.07 8.91 10.05
C PRO A 99 -16.05 7.38 10.00
N MET A 100 -15.35 6.78 10.96
CA MET A 100 -15.23 5.33 11.05
C MET A 100 -16.60 4.66 11.17
N LYS A 101 -16.80 3.62 10.37
CA LYS A 101 -17.93 2.70 10.54
C LYS A 101 -17.52 1.56 11.49
N PRO A 102 -18.49 0.91 12.16
CA PRO A 102 -18.20 -0.29 12.93
C PRO A 102 -17.45 -1.32 12.07
N ILE A 103 -16.34 -1.84 12.60
CA ILE A 103 -15.57 -2.89 11.94
C ILE A 103 -16.43 -4.15 11.93
N ASN A 104 -16.62 -4.76 10.75
CA ASN A 104 -17.41 -6.00 10.71
C ASN A 104 -16.58 -7.18 11.28
N PRO A 105 -17.23 -8.07 12.06
CA PRO A 105 -16.56 -9.15 12.78
C PRO A 105 -15.62 -10.02 11.94
N SER A 106 -15.92 -10.25 10.65
CA SER A 106 -15.06 -11.10 9.81
C SER A 106 -13.69 -10.48 9.53
N VAL A 107 -13.56 -9.15 9.56
CA VAL A 107 -12.25 -8.49 9.51
C VAL A 107 -11.49 -8.73 10.81
N LEU A 108 -12.16 -8.65 11.96
CA LEU A 108 -11.52 -8.90 13.25
C LEU A 108 -11.03 -10.36 13.35
N GLU A 109 -11.84 -11.31 12.89
CA GLU A 109 -11.47 -12.72 12.82
C GLU A 109 -10.28 -12.94 11.87
N THR A 110 -10.28 -12.31 10.70
CA THR A 110 -9.16 -12.39 9.74
C THR A 110 -7.87 -11.85 10.35
N ILE A 111 -7.91 -10.69 11.01
CA ILE A 111 -6.76 -10.11 11.71
C ILE A 111 -6.26 -11.06 12.80
N SER A 112 -7.17 -11.59 13.62
CA SER A 112 -6.82 -12.54 14.68
C SER A 112 -6.12 -13.77 14.12
N ASN A 113 -6.61 -14.33 13.01
CA ASN A 113 -5.98 -15.48 12.36
C ASN A 113 -4.59 -15.16 11.81
N CYS A 114 -4.39 -13.97 11.23
CA CYS A 114 -3.08 -13.50 10.80
C CYS A 114 -2.10 -13.36 11.98
N ILE A 115 -2.53 -12.72 13.07
CA ILE A 115 -1.74 -12.56 14.30
C ILE A 115 -1.34 -13.93 14.86
N SER A 116 -2.29 -14.85 15.04
CA SER A 116 -2.01 -16.20 15.54
C SER A 116 -0.94 -16.90 14.71
N THR A 117 -1.06 -16.83 13.38
CA THR A 117 -0.11 -17.46 12.44
C THR A 117 1.28 -16.81 12.49
N LEU A 118 1.35 -15.49 12.56
CA LEU A 118 2.61 -14.74 12.49
C LEU A 118 3.32 -14.60 13.85
N SER A 119 2.61 -14.78 14.96
CA SER A 119 3.11 -14.58 16.33
C SER A 119 4.34 -15.43 16.66
N PHE A 120 4.43 -16.64 16.11
CA PHE A 120 5.60 -17.52 16.27
C PHE A 120 6.91 -16.88 15.78
N ARG A 121 6.84 -16.08 14.71
CA ARG A 121 8.01 -15.38 14.14
C ARG A 121 8.21 -14.00 14.74
N TRP A 122 7.11 -13.30 14.99
CA TRP A 122 7.11 -11.91 15.45
C TRP A 122 6.58 -11.84 16.88
N LYS A 123 7.48 -12.01 17.86
CA LYS A 123 7.13 -12.14 19.29
C LYS A 123 6.29 -10.98 19.85
N PHE A 124 6.37 -9.79 19.25
CA PHE A 124 5.58 -8.63 19.67
C PHE A 124 4.08 -8.76 19.35
N LEU A 125 3.70 -9.65 18.43
CA LEU A 125 2.29 -9.93 18.14
C LEU A 125 1.59 -10.67 19.29
N HIS A 126 2.33 -11.26 20.23
CA HIS A 126 1.75 -11.89 21.44
C HIS A 126 1.13 -10.90 22.43
N ILE A 127 1.34 -9.59 22.25
CA ILE A 127 0.77 -8.55 23.11
C ILE A 127 -0.73 -8.38 22.85
N TYR A 128 -1.23 -8.85 21.70
CA TYR A 128 -2.63 -8.69 21.33
C TYR A 128 -3.49 -9.84 21.87
N PRO A 129 -4.61 -9.55 22.56
CA PRO A 129 -5.55 -10.57 22.98
C PRO A 129 -6.18 -11.21 21.74
N LEU A 130 -5.97 -12.52 21.58
CA LEU A 130 -6.58 -13.29 20.50
C LEU A 130 -8.08 -13.43 20.77
N LEU A 131 -8.90 -13.29 19.74
CA LEU A 131 -10.36 -13.51 19.88
C LEU A 131 -10.69 -14.99 20.13
N ASN A 132 -9.77 -15.88 19.79
CA ASN A 132 -9.83 -17.31 20.07
C ASN A 132 -8.44 -17.79 20.51
N ASP A 133 -8.28 -18.10 21.80
CA ASP A 133 -7.08 -18.78 22.33
C ASP A 133 -6.93 -20.23 21.83
N ASN A 134 -7.94 -20.75 21.14
CA ASN A 134 -8.02 -22.13 20.65
C ASN A 134 -7.58 -22.31 19.19
N VAL A 135 -7.05 -21.28 18.52
CA VAL A 135 -6.51 -21.48 17.17
C VAL A 135 -5.23 -22.31 17.31
N PRO A 136 -5.21 -23.58 16.83
CA PRO A 136 -4.00 -24.39 16.92
C PRO A 136 -2.90 -23.68 16.13
N PHE A 137 -1.67 -23.64 16.68
CA PHE A 137 -0.53 -23.22 15.88
C PHE A 137 -0.50 -24.08 14.61
N PRO A 138 -0.50 -23.47 13.41
CA PRO A 138 -0.40 -24.25 12.19
C PRO A 138 0.88 -25.08 12.23
N ASP A 139 0.79 -26.37 11.89
CA ASP A 139 1.98 -27.21 11.74
C ASP A 139 2.80 -26.68 10.57
N ILE A 140 3.88 -25.96 10.87
CA ILE A 140 4.76 -25.34 9.88
C ILE A 140 6.01 -26.17 9.60
N SER A 141 6.09 -27.41 10.07
CA SER A 141 7.25 -28.30 9.84
C SER A 141 7.52 -28.54 8.34
N HIS A 142 6.47 -28.46 7.53
CA HIS A 142 6.53 -28.59 6.07
C HIS A 142 6.98 -27.30 5.35
N LEU A 143 6.91 -26.14 6.01
CA LEU A 143 7.37 -24.87 5.43
C LEU A 143 8.89 -24.80 5.57
N LYS A 144 9.59 -24.99 4.43
CA LYS A 144 11.03 -24.73 4.37
C LYS A 144 11.28 -23.26 4.73
N LEU A 145 12.24 -23.01 5.62
CA LEU A 145 12.78 -21.68 5.84
C LEU A 145 13.30 -21.20 4.48
N GLN A 146 12.59 -20.29 3.81
CA GLN A 146 13.03 -19.80 2.52
C GLN A 146 14.32 -19.03 2.73
N SER A 147 15.41 -19.62 2.26
CA SER A 147 16.67 -18.92 2.06
C SER A 147 16.50 -18.10 0.78
N TRP A 148 16.80 -16.80 0.85
CA TRP A 148 16.70 -15.87 -0.28
C TRP A 148 17.43 -16.34 -1.56
N SER A 149 18.35 -17.30 -1.44
CA SER A 149 19.05 -17.97 -2.54
C SER A 149 18.14 -18.59 -3.61
N ASP A 150 16.91 -18.99 -3.27
CA ASP A 150 15.99 -19.67 -4.20
C ASP A 150 15.07 -18.71 -4.97
N VAL A 151 15.12 -17.41 -4.68
CA VAL A 151 14.34 -16.40 -5.41
C VAL A 151 14.98 -16.21 -6.79
N LYS A 152 14.33 -16.74 -7.82
CA LYS A 152 14.68 -16.43 -9.21
C LYS A 152 14.47 -14.93 -9.42
N VAL A 153 15.55 -14.17 -9.56
CA VAL A 153 15.49 -12.80 -10.09
C VAL A 153 14.91 -12.90 -11.50
N PRO A 154 13.74 -12.31 -11.79
CA PRO A 154 13.22 -12.30 -13.14
C PRO A 154 14.24 -11.60 -14.03
N ASN A 155 14.64 -12.26 -15.11
CA ASN A 155 15.44 -11.60 -16.13
C ASN A 155 14.48 -10.69 -16.90
N PHE A 156 14.37 -9.44 -16.46
CA PHE A 156 13.62 -8.43 -17.20
C PHE A 156 14.43 -8.06 -18.44
N GLU A 157 14.19 -8.76 -19.55
CA GLU A 157 14.59 -8.20 -20.83
C GLU A 157 13.76 -6.93 -21.06
N PRO A 158 14.38 -5.79 -21.36
CA PRO A 158 13.63 -4.58 -21.68
C PRO A 158 12.66 -4.89 -22.80
N THR A 159 11.35 -4.75 -22.55
CA THR A 159 10.40 -4.82 -23.64
C THR A 159 10.57 -3.56 -24.47
N ASP A 160 10.90 -3.68 -25.76
CA ASP A 160 10.96 -2.59 -26.77
C ASP A 160 9.59 -1.93 -27.04
N LYS A 161 8.67 -1.95 -26.07
CA LYS A 161 7.40 -1.22 -26.11
C LYS A 161 7.67 0.24 -25.77
N HIS A 162 8.21 0.97 -26.73
CA HIS A 162 8.24 2.42 -26.66
C HIS A 162 6.82 2.96 -26.83
N HIS A 163 6.44 3.92 -25.99
CA HIS A 163 5.27 4.76 -26.25
C HIS A 163 5.37 5.34 -27.67
N SER A 164 4.26 5.32 -28.42
CA SER A 164 4.22 6.00 -29.70
C SER A 164 4.46 7.50 -29.50
N ASP A 165 4.90 8.21 -30.54
CA ASP A 165 5.10 9.66 -30.44
C ASP A 165 3.79 10.39 -30.10
N GLU A 166 2.64 9.83 -30.49
CA GLU A 166 1.31 10.33 -30.14
C GLU A 166 1.01 10.16 -28.64
N ASP A 167 1.33 9.01 -28.06
CA ASP A 167 1.22 8.76 -26.62
C ASP A 167 2.11 9.71 -25.82
N ARG A 168 3.36 9.91 -26.27
CA ARG A 168 4.31 10.82 -25.63
C ARG A 168 3.78 12.26 -25.61
N LEU A 169 3.28 12.73 -26.76
CA LEU A 169 2.74 14.09 -26.89
C LEU A 169 1.49 14.28 -26.01
N SER A 170 0.63 13.26 -25.93
CA SER A 170 -0.55 13.26 -25.06
C SER A 170 -0.18 13.33 -23.58
N ILE A 171 0.83 12.55 -23.17
CA ILE A 171 1.37 12.55 -21.81
C ILE A 171 1.98 13.91 -21.47
N GLU A 172 2.85 14.46 -22.33
CA GLU A 172 3.48 15.77 -22.11
C GLU A 172 2.43 16.88 -21.96
N LYS A 173 1.45 16.93 -22.86
CA LYS A 173 0.36 17.91 -22.80
C LYS A 173 -0.43 17.81 -21.49
N ARG A 174 -0.63 16.59 -20.98
CA ARG A 174 -1.31 16.36 -19.70
C ARG A 174 -0.44 16.74 -18.51
N PHE A 175 0.87 16.51 -18.56
CA PHE A 175 1.81 16.97 -17.54
C PHE A 175 1.90 18.50 -17.48
N ASP A 176 1.94 19.18 -18.62
CA ASP A 176 1.96 20.64 -18.67
C ASP A 176 0.68 21.26 -18.11
N TYR A 177 -0.47 20.65 -18.42
CA TYR A 177 -1.73 21.01 -17.79
C TYR A 177 -1.68 20.84 -16.26
N LEU A 178 -1.17 19.71 -15.75
CA LEU A 178 -1.06 19.47 -14.31
C LEU A 178 -0.12 20.48 -13.63
N LYS A 179 1.04 20.77 -14.23
CA LYS A 179 1.97 21.81 -13.73
C LYS A 179 1.32 23.21 -13.69
N SER A 180 0.49 23.54 -14.68
CA SER A 180 -0.20 24.83 -14.74
C SER A 180 -1.33 24.98 -13.73
N THR A 181 -1.91 23.86 -13.27
CA THR A 181 -3.08 23.84 -12.39
C THR A 181 -2.75 23.51 -10.93
N HIS A 182 -1.57 22.92 -10.66
CA HIS A 182 -1.12 22.53 -9.32
C HIS A 182 0.29 23.12 -9.03
N PRO A 183 0.41 24.19 -8.23
CA PRO A 183 1.65 24.95 -8.04
C PRO A 183 2.85 24.17 -7.46
N ILE A 184 2.59 23.02 -6.84
CA ILE A 184 3.62 22.23 -6.13
C ILE A 184 4.54 21.50 -7.11
N ALA A 185 4.09 21.21 -8.32
CA ALA A 185 4.88 20.51 -9.35
C ALA A 185 5.98 21.37 -10.02
N GLY A 186 6.04 22.68 -9.72
CA GLY A 186 6.96 23.62 -10.34
C GLY A 186 8.31 23.82 -9.62
N ASN A 187 8.48 23.26 -8.41
CA ASN A 187 9.60 23.66 -7.53
C ASN A 187 10.71 22.60 -7.41
N ASN A 188 11.22 22.10 -8.54
CA ASN A 188 12.53 21.44 -8.58
C ASN A 188 13.62 22.46 -8.94
N ARG A 189 14.04 23.27 -7.97
CA ARG A 189 15.42 23.80 -7.96
C ARG A 189 16.31 22.72 -7.36
N ILE A 190 16.81 21.83 -8.21
CA ILE A 190 18.04 21.11 -7.93
C ILE A 190 19.16 22.13 -8.16
N SER A 191 19.64 22.76 -7.09
CA SER A 191 20.84 23.58 -7.11
C SER A 191 21.95 22.83 -6.38
N GLY A 192 22.96 22.40 -7.15
CA GLY A 192 24.36 22.25 -6.74
C GLY A 192 24.68 21.15 -5.74
#